data_AF-A0AA39NZ32-F1
#
_entry.id   AF-A0AA39NZ32-F1
#
_cell.length_a   1.000
_cell.length_b   1.000
_cell.length_c   1.000
_cell.angle_alpha   90.00
_cell.angle_beta   90.00
_cell.angle_gamma   90.00
#
_symmetry.space_group_name_H-M   'P 1'
#
loop_
_entity.id
_entity.type
_entity.pdbx_description
1 polymer ?
#
loop_
_entity_poly.entity_id
_entity_poly.type
_entity_poly.pdbx_seq_one_letter_code
_entity_poly.pdbx_strand_id
1 'polypeptide(L)'
;MGPAPCRHGNLLESPPIMNGDSPIYFGSAIFDKSVHPGKVEPKCEGSPCSVVLDGDIIYHSGRYDLLPFDPDTMDLVCTSEGRIPAGRRPVKGGYEADGMPLYHGIVTMLIIPSIEYQERQAPARMCVHFLRCAPCYKS
;
A
#
# COMPACT_ATOMS: atom_id res chain seq x y z
N MET A 1 -30.38 15.95 1.87
CA MET A 1 -29.34 15.24 2.66
C MET A 1 -28.16 15.01 1.74
N GLY A 2 -27.12 15.82 1.83
CA GLY A 2 -25.87 15.60 1.08
C GLY A 2 -24.99 14.56 1.79
N PRO A 3 -24.05 13.90 1.09
CA PRO A 3 -23.12 12.98 1.73
C PRO A 3 -22.31 13.72 2.80
N ALA A 4 -22.10 13.06 3.95
CA ALA A 4 -21.35 13.62 5.05
C ALA A 4 -19.90 13.91 4.61
N PRO A 5 -19.31 15.06 5.01
CA PRO A 5 -17.91 15.32 4.74
C PRO A 5 -17.04 14.26 5.42
N CYS A 6 -16.18 13.62 4.63
CA CYS A 6 -15.17 12.68 5.11
C CYS A 6 -14.33 13.40 6.18
N ARG A 7 -14.45 12.96 7.44
CA ARG A 7 -13.69 13.50 8.56
C ARG A 7 -12.22 13.19 8.30
N HIS A 8 -11.43 14.23 8.03
CA HIS A 8 -9.98 14.17 8.04
C HIS A 8 -9.55 13.88 9.49
N GLY A 9 -9.45 12.59 9.85
CA GLY A 9 -8.78 12.18 11.07
C GLY A 9 -7.34 12.68 11.00
N ASN A 10 -6.84 13.27 12.09
CA ASN A 10 -5.46 13.72 12.22
C ASN A 10 -4.49 12.63 11.72
N LEU A 11 -3.85 12.85 10.56
CA LEU A 11 -2.77 12.05 10.00
C LEU A 11 -1.48 12.30 10.81
N LEU A 12 -1.50 11.99 12.12
CA LEU A 12 -0.48 12.41 13.08
C LEU A 12 0.80 11.55 13.08
N GLU A 13 0.97 10.64 12.13
CA GLU A 13 2.18 9.81 11.99
C GLU A 13 2.85 10.12 10.65
N SER A 14 4.18 10.28 10.69
CA SER A 14 4.99 10.61 9.51
C SER A 14 4.70 9.63 8.37
N PRO A 15 4.51 10.11 7.13
CA PRO A 15 4.22 9.22 6.01
C PRO A 15 5.39 8.25 5.77
N PRO A 16 5.12 6.95 5.51
CA PRO A 16 6.17 5.98 5.26
C PRO A 16 6.98 6.29 4.00
N ILE A 17 6.38 7.00 3.03
CA ILE A 17 6.96 7.31 1.73
C ILE A 17 6.52 8.71 1.29
N MET A 18 7.42 9.42 0.61
CA MET A 18 7.11 10.67 -0.10
C MET A 18 7.25 10.47 -1.61
N ASN A 19 6.29 10.99 -2.38
CA ASN A 19 6.34 11.11 -3.84
C ASN A 19 6.44 12.60 -4.20
N GLY A 20 7.66 13.10 -4.36
CA GLY A 20 7.91 14.54 -4.32
C GLY A 20 7.39 15.13 -3.00
N ASP A 21 6.49 16.12 -3.09
CA ASP A 21 5.85 16.77 -1.93
C ASP A 21 4.49 16.15 -1.54
N SER A 22 4.16 14.99 -2.13
CA SER A 22 2.92 14.26 -1.84
C SER A 22 3.20 13.08 -0.91
N PRO A 23 2.60 13.05 0.30
CA PRO A 23 2.75 11.91 1.18
C PRO A 23 1.98 10.70 0.65
N ILE A 24 2.60 9.53 0.77
CA ILE A 24 2.00 8.25 0.45
C ILE A 24 1.85 7.44 1.74
N TYR A 25 0.64 6.93 1.95
CA TYR A 25 0.29 6.08 3.09
C TYR A 25 -0.04 4.66 2.64
N PHE A 26 0.06 3.73 3.57
CA PHE A 26 -0.47 2.38 3.41
C PHE A 26 -1.97 2.38 3.69
N GLY A 27 -2.74 1.73 2.82
CA GLY A 27 -4.16 1.49 3.09
C GLY A 27 -4.61 0.14 2.57
N SER A 28 -5.81 -0.26 2.98
CA SER A 28 -6.44 -1.53 2.65
C SER A 28 -7.82 -1.26 2.06
N ALA A 29 -7.95 -1.44 0.76
CA ALA A 29 -9.20 -1.27 0.04
C ALA A 29 -10.11 -2.48 0.28
N ILE A 30 -11.35 -2.21 0.67
CA ILE A 30 -12.35 -3.23 0.97
C ILE A 30 -13.19 -3.47 -0.29
N PHE A 31 -13.10 -4.69 -0.82
CA PHE A 31 -13.96 -5.22 -1.89
C PHE A 31 -15.02 -6.15 -1.29
N ASP A 32 -15.94 -6.64 -2.11
CA ASP A 32 -17.05 -7.50 -1.66
C ASP A 32 -16.57 -8.77 -0.93
N LYS A 33 -15.53 -9.44 -1.47
CA LYS A 33 -15.03 -10.73 -0.96
C LYS A 33 -13.55 -10.72 -0.59
N SER A 34 -12.89 -9.58 -0.70
CA SER A 34 -11.45 -9.47 -0.51
C SER A 34 -11.08 -8.11 0.07
N VAL A 35 -9.88 -8.03 0.64
CA VAL A 35 -9.29 -6.78 1.12
C VAL A 35 -7.90 -6.68 0.52
N HIS A 36 -7.66 -5.63 -0.26
CA HIS A 36 -6.40 -5.48 -0.99
C HIS A 36 -5.57 -4.33 -0.40
N PRO A 37 -4.35 -4.60 0.08
CA PRO A 37 -3.44 -3.54 0.44
C PRO A 37 -3.03 -2.73 -0.79
N GLY A 38 -2.88 -1.42 -0.60
CA GLY A 38 -2.57 -0.48 -1.66
C GLY A 38 -2.02 0.84 -1.13
N LYS A 39 -1.92 1.78 -2.08
CA LYS A 39 -1.44 3.14 -1.86
C LYS A 39 -2.61 4.05 -1.53
N VAL A 40 -2.43 4.92 -0.54
CA VAL A 40 -3.30 6.08 -0.32
C VAL A 40 -2.49 7.37 -0.50
N GLU A 41 -2.86 8.16 -1.50
CA GLU A 41 -2.24 9.44 -1.83
C GLU A 41 -3.33 10.54 -1.76
N PRO A 42 -3.41 11.31 -0.67
CA PRO A 42 -4.53 12.24 -0.44
C PRO A 42 -4.71 13.31 -1.53
N LYS A 43 -3.63 13.64 -2.23
CA LYS A 43 -3.61 14.65 -3.30
C LYS A 43 -3.86 14.05 -4.71
N CYS A 44 -4.16 12.75 -4.82
CA CYS A 44 -4.41 12.11 -6.11
C CYS A 44 -5.77 12.52 -6.68
N GLU A 45 -5.79 12.97 -7.93
CA GLU A 45 -7.04 13.30 -8.64
C GLU A 45 -7.83 12.02 -8.95
N GLY A 46 -9.15 12.03 -8.69
CA GLY A 46 -10.03 10.89 -8.89
C GLY A 46 -10.31 10.12 -7.60
N SER A 47 -9.42 9.22 -7.21
CA SER A 47 -9.51 8.53 -5.91
C SER A 47 -8.18 8.53 -5.17
N PRO A 48 -8.17 8.84 -3.86
CA PRO A 48 -6.94 8.79 -3.07
C PRO A 48 -6.44 7.36 -2.88
N CYS A 49 -7.28 6.33 -2.98
CA CYS A 49 -6.89 4.93 -2.76
C CYS A 49 -6.72 4.20 -4.10
N SER A 50 -5.58 3.55 -4.29
CA SER A 50 -5.30 2.71 -5.44
C SER A 50 -4.67 1.38 -5.03
N VAL A 51 -5.11 0.28 -5.62
CA VAL A 51 -4.54 -1.06 -5.42
C VAL A 51 -3.98 -1.60 -6.72
N VAL A 52 -2.98 -2.47 -6.62
CA VAL A 52 -2.57 -3.28 -7.77
C VAL A 52 -3.37 -4.57 -7.75
N LEU A 53 -4.17 -4.83 -8.79
CA LEU A 53 -4.95 -6.06 -8.97
C LEU A 53 -4.69 -6.58 -10.38
N ASP A 54 -4.30 -7.85 -10.47
CA ASP A 54 -4.04 -8.62 -11.69
C ASP A 54 -3.08 -7.95 -12.69
N GLY A 55 -2.13 -7.17 -12.16
CA GLY A 55 -1.12 -6.45 -12.96
C GLY A 55 -1.51 -5.01 -13.29
N ASP A 56 -2.76 -4.64 -13.04
CA ASP A 56 -3.28 -3.31 -13.29
C ASP A 56 -3.40 -2.48 -12.01
N ILE A 57 -3.38 -1.15 -12.17
CA ILE A 57 -3.66 -0.21 -11.09
C ILE A 57 -5.15 0.12 -11.12
N ILE A 58 -5.85 -0.23 -10.04
CA ILE A 58 -7.27 0.08 -9.85
C ILE A 58 -7.40 1.22 -8.84
N TYR A 59 -8.05 2.31 -9.25
CA TYR A 59 -8.45 3.39 -8.36
C TYR A 59 -9.74 2.98 -7.62
N HIS A 60 -9.62 2.79 -6.31
CA HIS A 60 -10.71 2.31 -5.47
C HIS A 60 -11.51 3.48 -4.90
N SER A 61 -12.78 3.62 -5.28
CA SER A 61 -13.67 4.68 -4.78
C SER A 61 -14.46 4.28 -3.53
N GLY A 62 -14.33 3.03 -3.07
CA GLY A 62 -15.05 2.50 -1.92
C GLY A 62 -14.35 2.78 -0.59
N ARG A 63 -14.79 2.07 0.45
CA ARG A 63 -14.17 2.14 1.78
C ARG A 63 -12.76 1.54 1.75
N TYR A 64 -11.85 2.21 2.42
CA TYR A 64 -10.52 1.70 2.74
C TYR A 64 -10.17 2.10 4.17
N ASP A 65 -9.33 1.31 4.82
CA ASP A 65 -8.77 1.63 6.13
C ASP A 65 -7.29 1.98 5.96
N LEU A 66 -6.79 3.00 6.66
CA LEU A 66 -5.36 3.34 6.67
C LEU A 66 -4.61 2.42 7.65
N LEU A 67 -3.39 2.06 7.29
CA LEU A 67 -2.41 1.52 8.25
C LEU A 67 -1.53 2.67 8.75
N PRO A 68 -1.66 3.07 10.03
CA PRO A 68 -0.70 3.97 10.67
C PRO A 68 0.70 3.34 10.63
N PHE A 69 1.69 4.12 10.22
CA PHE A 69 3.06 3.65 10.12
C PHE A 69 3.88 4.27 11.25
N ASP A 70 4.31 3.40 12.16
CA ASP A 70 5.14 3.77 13.30
C ASP A 70 6.58 3.30 13.07
N PRO A 71 7.54 4.22 12.82
CA PRO A 71 8.95 3.85 12.59
C PRO A 71 9.66 3.29 13.82
N ASP A 72 9.11 3.46 15.03
CA ASP A 72 9.67 2.90 16.27
C ASP A 72 9.36 1.41 16.39
N THR A 73 8.23 0.95 15.84
CA THR A 73 7.78 -0.45 15.92
C THR A 73 7.77 -1.19 14.59
N MET A 74 7.85 -0.49 13.46
CA MET A 74 7.84 -1.04 12.10
C MET A 74 9.10 -0.66 11.31
N ASP A 75 9.56 -1.57 10.45
CA ASP A 75 10.63 -1.35 9.48
C ASP A 75 10.19 -1.75 8.08
N LEU A 76 10.62 -1.03 7.05
CA LEU A 76 10.58 -1.48 5.67
C LEU A 76 11.80 -2.35 5.39
N VAL A 77 11.59 -3.65 5.26
CA VAL A 77 12.68 -4.62 5.07
C VAL A 77 12.69 -5.13 3.64
N CYS A 78 13.87 -5.11 3.01
CA CYS A 78 14.03 -5.65 1.66
C CYS A 78 13.69 -7.14 1.60
N THR A 79 12.87 -7.54 0.65
CA THR A 79 12.55 -8.94 0.37
C THR A 79 12.13 -9.10 -1.08
N SER A 80 12.17 -10.34 -1.58
CA SER A 80 11.77 -10.71 -2.94
C SER A 80 11.10 -12.08 -2.96
N GLU A 81 10.44 -12.42 -4.07
CA GLU A 81 9.85 -13.75 -4.31
C GLU A 81 8.88 -14.19 -3.19
N GLY A 82 8.19 -13.21 -2.58
CA GLY A 82 7.25 -13.48 -1.49
C GLY A 82 7.87 -13.97 -0.18
N ARG A 83 9.19 -13.95 -0.03
CA ARG A 83 9.84 -14.41 1.19
C ARG A 83 9.59 -13.43 2.34
N ILE A 84 9.47 -13.96 3.54
CA ILE A 84 9.47 -13.16 4.76
C ILE A 84 10.87 -13.28 5.36
N PRO A 85 11.58 -12.17 5.62
CA PRO A 85 12.90 -12.22 6.26
C PRO A 85 12.87 -12.94 7.61
N ALA A 86 13.91 -13.71 7.92
CA ALA A 86 14.00 -14.45 9.18
C ALA A 86 13.90 -13.51 10.39
N GLY A 87 13.15 -13.92 11.42
CA GLY A 87 12.92 -13.12 12.64
C GLY A 87 12.00 -11.91 12.45
N ARG A 88 11.41 -11.72 11.27
CA ARG A 88 10.47 -10.62 11.00
C ARG A 88 9.03 -11.13 10.89
N ARG A 89 8.07 -10.29 11.26
CA ARG A 89 6.64 -10.53 11.09
C ARG A 89 6.05 -9.50 10.12
N PRO A 90 5.52 -9.91 8.96
CA PRO A 90 4.96 -8.98 7.98
C PRO A 90 3.64 -8.38 8.49
N VAL A 91 3.34 -7.16 8.08
CA VAL A 91 2.08 -6.50 8.43
C VAL A 91 0.97 -6.93 7.46
N LYS A 92 0.00 -7.71 7.96
CA LYS A 92 -1.16 -8.16 7.18
C LYS A 92 -2.01 -6.95 6.79
N GLY A 93 -2.24 -6.78 5.49
CA GLY A 93 -3.06 -5.72 4.94
C GLY A 93 -4.41 -6.19 4.41
N GLY A 94 -4.60 -7.50 4.23
CA GLY A 94 -5.88 -8.03 3.78
C GLY A 94 -5.85 -9.51 3.42
N TYR A 95 -6.66 -9.89 2.46
CA TYR A 95 -6.83 -11.26 1.98
C TYR A 95 -7.46 -11.29 0.58
N GLU A 96 -7.12 -12.32 -0.19
CA GLU A 96 -7.77 -12.67 -1.47
C GLU A 96 -9.13 -13.36 -1.23
N ALA A 97 -9.94 -13.51 -2.27
CA ALA A 97 -11.29 -14.10 -2.17
C ALA A 97 -11.31 -15.57 -1.67
N ASP A 98 -10.19 -16.29 -1.81
CA ASP A 98 -9.98 -17.65 -1.29
C ASP A 98 -9.49 -17.67 0.18
N GLY A 99 -9.31 -16.50 0.78
CA GLY A 99 -8.85 -16.32 2.15
C GLY A 99 -7.32 -16.24 2.31
N MET A 100 -6.54 -16.36 1.23
CA MET A 100 -5.09 -16.24 1.29
C MET A 100 -4.67 -14.85 1.80
N PRO A 101 -3.79 -14.74 2.80
CA PRO A 101 -3.43 -13.46 3.40
C PRO A 101 -2.59 -12.60 2.44
N LEU A 102 -2.90 -11.31 2.40
CA LEU A 102 -2.10 -10.29 1.73
C LEU A 102 -1.41 -9.40 2.76
N TYR A 103 -0.15 -9.05 2.50
CA TYR A 103 0.64 -8.17 3.35
C TYR A 103 0.90 -6.84 2.65
N HIS A 104 1.09 -5.78 3.43
CA HIS A 104 1.57 -4.52 2.88
C HIS A 104 2.99 -4.70 2.36
N GLY A 105 3.33 -3.94 1.32
CA GLY A 105 4.66 -3.92 0.72
C GLY A 105 4.86 -2.66 -0.10
N ILE A 106 6.10 -2.44 -0.53
CA ILE A 106 6.45 -1.40 -1.50
C ILE A 106 7.16 -2.08 -2.65
N VAL A 107 6.75 -1.70 -3.85
CA VAL A 107 7.47 -2.02 -5.08
C VAL A 107 7.91 -0.72 -5.75
N THR A 108 9.13 -0.72 -6.28
CA THR A 108 9.51 0.28 -7.27
C THR A 108 9.05 -0.25 -8.61
N MET A 109 7.99 0.31 -9.19
CA MET A 109 7.61 0.00 -10.56
C MET A 109 8.43 0.89 -11.49
N LEU A 110 9.28 0.25 -12.29
CA LEU A 110 9.86 0.92 -13.46
C LEU A 110 8.77 0.93 -14.54
N ILE A 111 7.99 2.00 -14.59
CA ILE A 111 7.23 2.30 -15.79
C ILE A 111 8.29 2.72 -16.81
N ILE A 112 8.32 2.05 -17.98
CA ILE A 112 9.10 2.51 -19.12
C ILE A 112 8.10 3.22 -20.04
N PRO A 113 7.87 4.54 -19.91
CA PRO A 113 7.27 5.29 -20.99
C PRO A 113 8.23 5.16 -22.16
N SER A 114 7.69 4.99 -23.36
CA SER A 114 8.48 4.85 -24.59
C SER A 114 9.49 5.98 -24.84
N ILE A 115 9.51 7.09 -24.07
CA ILE A 115 10.49 8.17 -24.23
C ILE A 115 10.90 8.93 -22.93
N GLU A 116 10.62 8.48 -21.69
CA GLU A 116 11.18 9.20 -20.50
C GLU A 116 11.20 8.35 -19.20
N TYR A 117 12.38 8.16 -18.61
CA TYR A 117 12.57 7.38 -17.38
C TYR A 117 12.02 8.15 -16.15
N GLN A 118 10.97 7.64 -15.50
CA GLN A 118 10.59 8.07 -14.15
C GLN A 118 10.47 6.87 -13.20
N GLU A 119 11.39 6.77 -12.25
CA GLU A 119 11.24 5.89 -11.08
C GLU A 119 10.07 6.37 -10.22
N ARG A 120 9.02 5.55 -10.11
CA ARG A 120 7.92 5.80 -9.16
C ARG A 120 7.90 4.69 -8.12
N GLN A 121 8.02 5.06 -6.85
CA GLN A 121 7.79 4.14 -5.73
C GLN A 121 6.30 4.10 -5.43
N ALA A 122 5.73 2.90 -5.32
CA ALA A 122 4.33 2.72 -4.98
C ALA A 122 4.18 1.57 -3.96
N PRO A 123 3.34 1.74 -2.93
CA PRO A 123 2.84 0.61 -2.17
C PRO A 123 2.25 -0.46 -3.09
N ALA A 124 2.62 -1.71 -2.84
CA ALA A 124 2.16 -2.87 -3.56
C ALA A 124 1.54 -3.88 -2.61
N ARG A 125 0.73 -4.79 -3.16
CA ARG A 125 0.26 -5.96 -2.44
C ARG A 125 1.33 -7.05 -2.41
N MET A 126 1.53 -7.67 -1.26
CA MET A 126 2.26 -8.92 -1.13
C MET A 126 1.28 -10.08 -1.34
N CYS A 127 1.18 -10.55 -2.58
CA CYS A 127 1.05 -11.98 -2.83
C CYS A 127 2.46 -12.52 -3.03
N VAL A 128 2.71 -13.82 -2.84
CA VAL A 128 4.04 -14.44 -2.65
C VAL A 128 4.99 -14.34 -3.88
N HIS A 129 4.89 -13.34 -4.76
CA HIS A 129 5.60 -13.34 -6.05
C HIS A 129 6.43 -12.09 -6.40
N PHE A 130 6.08 -10.86 -5.99
CA PHE A 130 6.88 -9.69 -6.42
C PHE A 130 6.88 -8.56 -5.39
N LEU A 131 8.01 -8.39 -4.69
CA LEU A 131 8.26 -7.23 -3.83
C LEU A 131 9.73 -6.83 -3.86
N ARG A 132 9.99 -5.58 -3.48
CA ARG A 132 11.33 -5.06 -3.14
C ARG A 132 11.47 -4.83 -1.64
N CYS A 133 10.43 -4.29 -0.97
CA CYS A 133 10.39 -4.08 0.48
C CYS A 133 9.03 -4.45 1.09
N ALA A 134 9.00 -4.86 2.35
CA ALA A 134 7.78 -5.10 3.12
C ALA A 134 7.88 -4.47 4.53
N PRO A 135 6.83 -3.78 5.02
CA PRO A 135 6.71 -3.42 6.43
C PRO A 135 6.64 -4.68 7.30
N CYS A 136 7.53 -4.72 8.27
CA CYS A 136 7.66 -5.77 9.26
C CYS A 136 7.77 -5.16 10.65
N TYR A 137 7.24 -5.84 11.66
CA TYR A 137 7.49 -5.45 13.04
C TYR A 137 8.95 -5.68 13.42
N LYS A 138 9.50 -4.82 14.29
CA LYS A 138 10.77 -5.05 14.97
C LYS A 138 10.56 -6.14 16.02
N SER A 139 11.46 -7.13 16.03
CA SER A 139 11.46 -8.25 16.98
C SER A 139 12.05 -7.85 18.32
#